data_AF-A0A3D9AW62-F1
#
_entry.id   AF-A0A3D9AW62-F1
#
_cell.length_a   1.000
_cell.length_b   1.000
_cell.length_c   1.000
_cell.angle_alpha   90.00
_cell.angle_beta   90.00
_cell.angle_gamma   90.00
#
_symmetry.space_group_name_H-M   'P 1'
#
loop_
_entity.id
_entity.type
_entity.pdbx_description
1 polymer ?
#
loop_
_entity_poly.entity_id
_entity_poly.type
_entity_poly.pdbx_seq_one_letter_code
_entity_poly.pdbx_strand_id
1 'polypeptide(L)'
;MKKAILYFALGTILSFLINYFFYSSENIGLDIYYAIAFGFAWGVAYYLDTPDFTLPQKLGLSFVAMGILVLVGALIFNLELAIPSVLKFSTVFVAYYLIASFRANKTLRD
;
A
#
# COMPACT_ATOMS: atom_id res chain seq x y z
N MET A 1 2.94 4.70 15.12
CA MET A 1 4.16 4.95 14.31
C MET A 1 5.01 3.71 14.12
N LYS A 2 5.59 3.09 15.17
CA LYS A 2 6.47 1.91 15.03
C LYS A 2 5.84 0.72 14.29
N LYS A 3 4.60 0.35 14.65
CA LYS A 3 3.83 -0.72 13.97
C LYS A 3 3.50 -0.37 12.50
N ALA A 4 3.29 0.90 12.15
CA ALA A 4 3.02 1.32 10.76
C ALA A 4 4.24 1.08 9.84
N ILE A 5 5.43 1.42 10.34
CA ILE A 5 6.70 1.17 9.65
C ILE A 5 6.94 -0.35 9.53
N LEU A 6 6.55 -1.13 10.54
CA LEU A 6 6.62 -2.60 10.48
C LEU A 6 5.70 -3.17 9.39
N TYR A 7 4.44 -2.75 9.33
CA TYR A 7 3.52 -3.19 8.27
C TYR A 7 3.97 -2.74 6.88
N PHE A 8 4.54 -1.53 6.78
CA PHE A 8 5.18 -1.04 5.56
C PHE A 8 6.33 -1.95 5.12
N ALA A 9 7.26 -2.24 6.03
CA ALA A 9 8.42 -3.07 5.75
C ALA A 9 8.01 -4.51 5.40
N LEU A 10 7.10 -5.11 6.16
CA LEU A 10 6.59 -6.46 5.90
C LEU A 10 5.88 -6.54 4.55
N GLY A 11 4.99 -5.59 4.24
CA GLY A 11 4.29 -5.56 2.95
C GLY A 11 5.27 -5.39 1.79
N THR A 12 6.27 -4.51 1.94
CA THR A 12 7.29 -4.29 0.91
C THR A 12 8.15 -5.53 0.70
N ILE A 13 8.68 -6.12 1.77
CA ILE A 13 9.55 -7.30 1.71
C ILE A 13 8.77 -8.47 1.12
N LEU A 14 7.57 -8.75 1.62
CA LEU A 14 6.77 -9.87 1.14
C LEU A 14 6.40 -9.72 -0.34
N SER A 15 5.97 -8.52 -0.74
CA SER A 15 5.66 -8.24 -2.15
C SER A 15 6.90 -8.38 -3.03
N PHE A 16 8.04 -7.84 -2.61
CA PHE A 16 9.30 -7.97 -3.35
C PHE A 16 9.70 -9.44 -3.52
N LEU A 17 9.68 -10.23 -2.44
CA LEU A 17 10.01 -11.67 -2.49
C LEU A 17 9.07 -12.42 -3.45
N ILE A 18 7.76 -12.14 -3.41
CA ILE A 18 6.80 -12.77 -4.33
C ILE A 18 7.12 -12.41 -5.78
N ASN A 19 7.34 -11.13 -6.10
CA ASN A 19 7.61 -10.73 -7.48
C ASN A 19 8.98 -11.27 -7.96
N TYR A 20 10.00 -11.24 -7.10
CA TYR A 20 11.35 -11.72 -7.40
C TYR A 20 11.39 -13.22 -7.68
N PHE A 21 10.74 -14.05 -6.86
CA PHE A 21 10.77 -15.51 -7.02
C PHE A 21 9.77 -16.04 -8.04
N PHE A 22 8.61 -15.40 -8.22
CA PHE A 22 7.51 -15.98 -9.02
C PHE A 22 7.21 -15.26 -10.33
N TYR A 23 7.50 -13.95 -10.45
CA TYR A 23 7.02 -13.15 -11.58
C TYR A 23 8.11 -12.59 -12.50
N SER A 24 9.41 -12.78 -12.17
CA SER A 24 10.58 -12.43 -13.01
C SER A 24 10.28 -11.34 -14.02
N SER A 25 10.06 -10.11 -13.55
CA SER A 25 9.88 -9.00 -14.49
C SER A 25 11.22 -8.65 -15.13
N GLU A 26 11.20 -8.26 -16.40
CA GLU A 26 12.38 -7.77 -17.12
C GLU A 26 12.94 -6.47 -16.48
N ASN A 27 12.21 -5.82 -15.57
CA ASN A 27 12.58 -4.56 -14.95
C ASN A 27 12.46 -4.61 -13.42
N ILE A 28 13.56 -5.00 -12.77
CA ILE A 28 13.71 -5.04 -11.30
C ILE A 28 13.30 -3.71 -10.64
N GLY A 29 13.55 -2.57 -11.28
CA GLY A 29 13.16 -1.26 -10.76
C GLY A 29 11.65 -1.11 -10.61
N LEU A 30 10.89 -1.66 -11.55
CA LEU A 30 9.43 -1.67 -11.53
C LEU A 30 8.89 -2.61 -10.45
N ASP A 31 9.53 -3.76 -10.24
CA ASP A 31 9.17 -4.68 -9.15
C ASP A 31 9.37 -4.05 -7.78
N ILE A 32 10.50 -3.35 -7.58
CA ILE A 32 10.78 -2.61 -6.35
C ILE A 32 9.72 -1.52 -6.16
N TYR A 33 9.40 -0.75 -7.21
CA TYR A 33 8.37 0.28 -7.15
C TYR A 33 7.00 -0.30 -6.73
N TYR A 34 6.59 -1.42 -7.33
CA TYR A 34 5.34 -2.07 -6.97
C TYR A 34 5.34 -2.66 -5.56
N ALA A 35 6.47 -3.21 -5.11
CA ALA A 35 6.62 -3.69 -3.75
C ALA A 35 6.50 -2.55 -2.74
N ILE A 36 7.12 -1.41 -3.03
CA ILE A 36 7.01 -0.18 -2.23
C ILE A 36 5.56 0.31 -2.22
N ALA A 37 4.87 0.34 -3.37
CA ALA A 37 3.46 0.74 -3.44
C ALA A 37 2.57 -0.15 -2.56
N PHE A 38 2.81 -1.46 -2.59
CA PHE A 38 2.08 -2.44 -1.78
C PHE A 38 2.36 -2.26 -0.28
N GLY A 39 3.62 -2.12 0.13
CA GLY A 39 3.96 -1.85 1.52
C GLY A 39 3.46 -0.49 2.00
N PHE A 40 3.57 0.54 1.16
CA PHE A 40 3.06 1.88 1.45
C PHE A 40 1.57 1.84 1.77
N ALA A 41 0.80 1.09 1.00
CA ALA A 41 -0.61 0.89 1.27
C ALA A 41 -0.88 0.29 2.66
N TRP A 42 -0.13 -0.73 3.09
CA TRP A 42 -0.26 -1.31 4.43
C TRP A 42 0.08 -0.30 5.54
N GLY A 43 1.15 0.47 5.34
CA GLY A 43 1.57 1.51 6.27
C GLY A 43 0.53 2.62 6.42
N VAL A 44 -0.01 3.10 5.29
CA VAL A 44 -1.04 4.16 5.28
C VAL A 44 -2.35 3.61 5.86
N ALA A 45 -2.80 2.41 5.48
CA ALA A 45 -4.01 1.81 6.03
C ALA A 45 -3.92 1.67 7.56
N TYR A 46 -2.80 1.18 8.08
CA TYR A 46 -2.57 1.10 9.52
C TYR A 46 -2.52 2.48 10.20
N TYR A 47 -1.90 3.47 9.57
CA TYR A 47 -1.81 4.82 10.11
C TYR A 47 -3.19 5.47 10.23
N LEU A 48 -4.03 5.31 9.20
CA LEU A 48 -5.38 5.85 9.14
C LEU A 48 -6.39 5.06 9.99
N ASP A 49 -6.04 3.85 10.42
CA ASP A 49 -6.84 3.03 11.33
C ASP A 49 -6.72 3.52 12.80
N THR A 50 -7.03 4.79 13.03
CA THR A 50 -7.17 5.42 14.36
C THR A 50 -8.52 6.14 14.43
N PRO A 51 -9.14 6.27 15.62
CA PRO A 51 -10.37 7.03 15.79
C PRO A 51 -10.20 8.54 15.54
N ASP A 52 -8.97 9.05 15.52
CA ASP A 52 -8.69 10.48 15.32
C ASP A 52 -9.03 10.99 13.90
N PHE A 53 -9.10 10.08 12.92
CA PHE A 53 -9.44 10.44 11.53
C PHE A 53 -10.89 10.13 11.21
N THR A 54 -11.60 11.13 10.70
CA THR A 54 -12.94 10.96 10.13
C THR A 54 -12.88 10.21 8.79
N LEU A 55 -14.00 9.61 8.38
CA LEU A 55 -14.07 8.87 7.11
C LEU A 55 -13.62 9.71 5.89
N PRO A 56 -14.05 10.97 5.70
CA PRO A 56 -13.57 11.79 4.58
C PRO A 56 -12.07 12.05 4.63
N GLN A 57 -11.49 12.21 5.83
CA GLN A 57 -10.04 12.38 5.98
C GLN A 57 -9.27 11.11 5.62
N LYS A 58 -9.76 9.93 6.02
CA LYS A 58 -9.15 8.64 5.65
C LYS A 58 -9.15 8.46 4.13
N LEU A 59 -10.28 8.73 3.48
CA LEU A 59 -10.40 8.64 2.03
C LEU A 59 -9.48 9.67 1.34
N GLY A 60 -9.54 10.94 1.74
CA GLY A 60 -8.71 12.00 1.17
C GLY A 60 -7.21 11.71 1.28
N LEU A 61 -6.73 11.31 2.45
CA LEU A 61 -5.32 10.95 2.65
C LEU A 61 -4.91 9.72 1.83
N SER A 62 -5.80 8.75 1.66
CA SER A 62 -5.55 7.57 0.82
C SER A 62 -5.46 7.93 -0.66
N PHE A 63 -6.32 8.83 -1.15
CA PHE A 63 -6.24 9.35 -2.52
C PHE A 63 -4.98 10.18 -2.76
N VAL A 64 -4.57 11.00 -1.79
CA VAL A 64 -3.31 11.76 -1.88
C VAL A 64 -2.11 10.80 -1.93
N ALA A 65 -2.06 9.81 -1.03
CA ALA A 65 -1.01 8.79 -1.01
C ALA A 65 -0.90 8.05 -2.35
N MET A 66 -2.05 7.65 -2.91
CA MET A 66 -2.14 6.98 -4.20
C MET A 66 -1.75 7.90 -5.38
N GLY A 67 -2.16 9.17 -5.35
CA GLY A 67 -1.77 10.16 -6.34
C GLY A 67 -0.26 10.42 -6.35
N ILE A 68 0.37 10.46 -5.17
CA ILE A 68 1.84 10.57 -5.05
C ILE A 68 2.52 9.35 -5.67
N LEU A 69 2.02 8.14 -5.40
CA LEU A 69 2.57 6.92 -6.02
C LEU A 69 2.50 7.00 -7.55
N VAL A 70 1.32 7.31 -8.10
CA VAL A 70 1.15 7.42 -9.56
C VAL A 70 2.06 8.48 -10.16
N LEU A 71 2.17 9.64 -9.53
CA LEU A 71 3.04 10.72 -10.00
C LEU A 71 4.51 10.28 -10.01
N VAL A 72 4.98 9.65 -8.94
CA VAL A 72 6.35 9.11 -8.85
C VAL A 72 6.58 8.02 -9.91
N GLY A 73 5.66 7.08 -10.05
CA GLY A 73 5.73 6.01 -11.06
C GLY A 73 5.76 6.57 -12.48
N ALA A 74 4.92 7.57 -12.78
CA ALA A 74 4.84 8.18 -14.10
C ALA A 74 6.14 8.92 -14.47
N LEU A 75 6.77 9.61 -13.51
CA LEU A 75 8.05 10.31 -13.72
C LEU A 75 9.23 9.36 -13.95
N ILE A 76 9.21 8.15 -13.38
CA ILE A 76 10.35 7.21 -13.45
C ILE A 76 10.16 6.18 -14.57
N PHE A 77 8.94 5.67 -14.77
CA PHE A 77 8.67 4.49 -15.61
C PHE A 77 7.63 4.71 -16.72
N ASN A 78 7.01 5.88 -16.83
CA ASN A 78 5.83 6.18 -17.67
C ASN A 78 4.48 5.86 -16.99
N LEU A 79 3.43 6.58 -17.39
CA LEU A 79 2.10 6.54 -16.80
C LEU A 79 1.46 5.15 -16.87
N GLU A 80 1.65 4.45 -17.99
CA GLU A 80 1.09 3.10 -18.20
C GLU A 80 1.58 2.11 -17.13
N LEU A 81 2.86 2.16 -16.81
CA LEU A 81 3.48 1.33 -15.76
C LEU A 81 3.20 1.84 -14.35
N ALA A 82 2.72 3.08 -14.20
CA ALA A 82 2.29 3.61 -12.90
C ALA A 82 0.87 3.15 -12.52
N ILE A 83 -0.02 2.92 -13.48
CA ILE A 83 -1.42 2.54 -13.20
C ILE A 83 -1.53 1.27 -12.32
N PRO A 84 -0.76 0.19 -12.54
CA PRO A 84 -0.85 -1.01 -11.70
C PRO A 84 -0.56 -0.77 -10.21
N SER A 85 0.18 0.29 -9.84
CA SER A 85 0.42 0.60 -8.42
C SER A 85 -0.86 1.04 -7.70
N VAL A 86 -1.79 1.69 -8.40
CA VAL A 86 -3.12 2.05 -7.88
C VAL A 86 -3.90 0.80 -7.50
N LEU A 87 -3.88 -0.20 -8.36
CA LEU A 87 -4.56 -1.47 -8.12
C LEU A 87 -3.93 -2.18 -6.91
N LYS A 88 -2.60 -2.31 -6.87
CA LYS A 88 -1.89 -2.91 -5.73
C LYS A 88 -2.19 -2.18 -4.41
N PHE A 89 -2.21 -0.85 -4.43
CA PHE A 89 -2.53 -0.03 -3.26
C PHE A 89 -3.98 -0.24 -2.79
N SER A 90 -4.93 -0.22 -3.73
CA SER A 90 -6.35 -0.38 -3.45
C SER A 90 -6.68 -1.77 -2.90
N THR A 91 -6.08 -2.82 -3.46
CA THR A 91 -6.25 -4.20 -2.98
C THR A 91 -5.78 -4.34 -1.53
N VAL A 92 -4.65 -3.74 -1.17
CA VAL A 92 -4.16 -3.75 0.21
C VAL A 92 -5.11 -3.03 1.15
N PHE A 93 -5.62 -1.87 0.75
CA PHE A 93 -6.59 -1.13 1.54
C PHE A 93 -7.85 -1.96 1.81
N VAL A 94 -8.41 -2.57 0.76
CA VAL A 94 -9.57 -3.46 0.89
C VAL A 94 -9.25 -4.64 1.81
N ALA A 95 -8.11 -5.30 1.60
CA ALA A 95 -7.69 -6.43 2.43
C ALA A 95 -7.54 -6.04 3.91
N TYR A 96 -6.88 -4.91 4.20
CA TYR A 96 -6.70 -4.40 5.56
C TYR A 96 -8.04 -4.23 6.27
N TYR A 97 -8.96 -3.47 5.67
CA TYR A 97 -10.25 -3.18 6.31
C TYR A 97 -11.18 -4.39 6.35
N LEU A 98 -11.08 -5.30 5.37
CA LEU A 98 -11.79 -6.57 5.41
C LEU A 98 -11.30 -7.42 6.59
N ILE A 99 -9.99 -7.57 6.78
CA ILE A 99 -9.43 -8.30 7.93
C ILE A 99 -9.81 -7.60 9.25
N ALA A 100 -9.75 -6.27 9.29
CA ALA A 100 -10.18 -5.48 10.44
C ALA A 100 -11.66 -5.72 10.79
N SER A 101 -12.54 -5.87 9.78
CA SER A 101 -13.97 -6.07 9.98
C SER A 101 -14.33 -7.36 10.75
N PHE A 102 -13.46 -8.37 10.69
CA PHE A 102 -13.62 -9.63 11.43
C PHE A 102 -13.14 -9.56 12.89
N ARG A 103 -12.46 -8.47 13.30
CA ARG A 103 -12.03 -8.29 14.69
C ARG A 103 -13.12 -7.62 15.53
N ALA A 104 -13.20 -8.00 16.80
CA ALA A 104 -14.17 -7.46 17.75
C ALA A 104 -14.13 -5.92 17.85
N ASN A 105 -12.93 -5.34 17.80
CA ASN A 105 -12.72 -3.90 17.88
C ASN A 105 -12.76 -3.20 16.51
N LYS A 106 -12.96 -3.95 15.41
CA LYS A 106 -13.00 -3.45 14.02
C LYS A 106 -11.75 -2.69 13.56
N THR A 107 -10.60 -2.94 14.21
CA THR A 107 -9.29 -2.32 13.93
C THR A 107 -8.19 -3.38 14.03
N LEU A 108 -7.10 -3.20 13.27
CA LEU A 108 -5.87 -4.01 13.39
C LEU A 108 -4.81 -3.33 14.26
N ARG A 109 -5.11 -2.15 14.83
CA ARG A 109 -4.16 -1.32 15.56
C ARG A 109 -3.85 -1.80 16.97
N ASP A 110 -4.81 -2.46 17.62
CA ASP A 110 -4.74 -3.00 18.98
C ASP A 110 -3.55 -3.95 19.18
#